data_AF-A0A7S3MR70-F1
#
_entry.id   AF-A0A7S3MR70-F1
#
_cell.length_a   1.000
_cell.length_b   1.000
_cell.length_c   1.000
_cell.angle_alpha   90.00
_cell.angle_beta   90.00
_cell.angle_gamma   90.00
#
_symmetry.space_group_name_H-M   'P 1'
#
loop_
_entity.id
_entity.type
_entity.pdbx_description
1 polymer ?
#
loop_
_entity_poly.entity_id
_entity_poly.type
_entity_poly.pdbx_seq_one_letter_code
_entity_poly.pdbx_strand_id
1 'polypeptide(L)'
;MEQLRRAVENDLGTNKPIAIVESNMHTYIFEVDKKEGDAGIRKSQETYKIISLKNRIMSFTCSGLKDLVRQYAELEEQYKIQQDELVQKVLEIASTYYPLLEQVSTIISQLDVLAAFAQVSSNNGYVRPEMNETKQLELVESRHPLIEMQDPASCISNNCRMVPDQSNMQ
;
A
#
# COMPACT_ATOMS: atom_id res chain seq x y z
N MET A 1 -13.26 10.02 29.59
CA MET A 1 -14.51 9.42 29.05
C MET A 1 -15.15 8.50 30.09
N GLU A 2 -14.44 7.47 30.56
CA GLU A 2 -15.00 6.43 31.44
C GLU A 2 -15.47 6.93 32.82
N GLN A 3 -14.74 7.85 33.43
CA GLN A 3 -15.15 8.47 34.70
C GLN A 3 -16.44 9.29 34.55
N LEU A 4 -16.57 10.03 33.44
CA LEU A 4 -17.76 10.81 33.13
C LEU A 4 -18.97 9.89 32.87
N ARG A 5 -18.77 8.80 32.11
CA ARG A 5 -19.79 7.78 31.88
C ARG A 5 -20.34 7.21 33.19
N ARG A 6 -19.48 6.80 34.12
CA ARG A 6 -19.91 6.28 35.43
C ARG A 6 -20.67 7.31 36.26
N ALA A 7 -20.26 8.57 36.20
CA ALA A 7 -20.99 9.66 36.87
C ALA A 7 -22.40 9.84 36.29
N VAL A 8 -22.53 9.76 34.96
CA VAL A 8 -23.81 9.86 34.25
C VAL A 8 -24.69 8.63 34.50
N GLU A 9 -24.13 7.43 34.57
CA GLU A 9 -24.84 6.19 34.93
C GLU A 9 -25.45 6.28 36.34
N ASN A 10 -24.67 6.79 37.31
CA ASN A 10 -25.12 7.00 38.68
C ASN A 10 -26.21 8.07 38.79
N ASP A 11 -26.07 9.18 38.06
CA ASP A 11 -27.02 10.29 38.07
C ASP A 11 -28.37 9.92 37.41
N LEU A 12 -28.31 9.13 36.33
CA LEU A 12 -29.50 8.64 35.64
C LEU A 12 -30.14 7.41 36.33
N GLY A 13 -29.41 6.74 37.24
CA GLY A 13 -29.88 5.55 37.95
C GLY A 13 -30.09 4.34 37.03
N THR A 14 -29.29 4.22 35.97
CA THR A 14 -29.42 3.15 34.97
C THR A 14 -28.79 1.85 35.47
N ASN A 15 -29.52 0.73 35.33
CA ASN A 15 -29.00 -0.59 35.69
C ASN A 15 -28.14 -1.20 34.58
N LYS A 16 -28.38 -0.81 33.31
CA LYS A 16 -27.51 -1.16 32.19
C LYS A 16 -26.47 -0.08 31.94
N PRO A 17 -25.28 -0.47 31.46
CA PRO A 17 -24.24 0.49 31.10
C PRO A 17 -24.69 1.40 29.94
N ILE A 18 -24.35 2.67 30.03
CA ILE A 18 -24.55 3.66 28.96
C ILE A 18 -23.45 3.46 27.93
N ALA A 19 -23.79 3.39 26.64
CA ALA A 19 -22.81 3.26 25.58
C ALA A 19 -22.28 4.64 25.16
N ILE A 20 -20.99 4.74 24.88
CA ILE A 20 -20.40 5.90 24.19
C ILE A 20 -20.27 5.46 22.73
N VAL A 21 -20.96 6.15 21.83
CA VAL A 21 -21.04 5.78 20.42
C VAL A 21 -20.52 6.92 19.57
N GLU A 22 -19.78 6.56 18.52
CA GLU A 22 -19.27 7.54 17.57
C GLU A 22 -20.39 8.02 16.63
N SER A 23 -20.43 9.32 16.36
CA SER A 23 -21.45 9.93 15.51
C SER A 23 -20.87 11.01 14.62
N ASN A 24 -21.27 11.01 13.35
CA ASN A 24 -20.73 11.88 12.30
C ASN A 24 -20.84 13.38 12.61
N MET A 25 -21.81 13.81 13.44
CA MET A 25 -22.02 15.23 13.75
C MET A 25 -21.40 15.69 15.08
N HIS A 26 -21.12 14.78 16.01
CA HIS A 26 -20.72 15.14 17.38
C HIS A 26 -19.51 14.36 17.89
N THR A 27 -18.82 13.61 17.01
CA THR A 27 -17.74 12.68 17.30
C THR A 27 -18.16 11.59 18.30
N TYR A 28 -18.46 11.91 19.56
CA TYR A 28 -18.99 10.96 20.54
C TYR A 28 -20.28 11.44 21.22
N ILE A 29 -21.22 10.51 21.39
CA ILE A 29 -22.51 10.72 22.07
C ILE A 29 -22.81 9.58 23.05
N PHE A 30 -23.64 9.83 24.06
CA PHE A 30 -24.15 8.78 24.95
C PHE A 30 -25.40 8.14 24.36
N GLU A 31 -25.49 6.82 24.47
CA GLU A 31 -26.68 6.04 24.10
C GLU A 31 -27.15 5.16 25.26
N VAL A 32 -28.46 5.18 25.50
CA VAL A 32 -29.10 4.40 26.56
C VAL A 32 -30.42 3.80 26.07
N ASP A 33 -30.86 2.69 26.67
CA ASP A 33 -32.21 2.16 26.46
C ASP A 33 -33.24 3.19 26.93
N LYS A 34 -34.20 3.50 26.06
CA LYS A 34 -35.26 4.48 26.33
C LYS A 34 -36.02 4.18 27.62
N LYS A 35 -36.21 2.90 27.98
CA LYS A 35 -36.95 2.52 29.20
C LYS A 35 -36.20 2.86 30.49
N GLU A 36 -34.87 2.89 30.44
CA GLU A 36 -34.02 3.13 31.61
C GLU A 36 -33.64 4.61 31.72
N GLY A 37 -33.33 5.27 30.60
CA GLY A 37 -32.84 6.66 30.60
C GLY A 37 -33.90 7.75 30.65
N ASP A 38 -35.13 7.52 30.16
CA ASP A 38 -36.14 8.58 29.96
C ASP A 38 -36.57 9.25 31.28
N ALA A 39 -36.70 8.48 32.36
CA ALA A 39 -37.07 9.03 33.67
C ALA A 39 -35.94 9.88 34.30
N GLY A 40 -34.68 9.46 34.15
CA GLY A 40 -33.51 10.18 34.67
C GLY A 40 -33.25 11.47 33.90
N ILE A 41 -33.30 11.42 32.56
CA ILE A 41 -33.05 12.59 31.70
C ILE A 41 -34.12 13.67 31.90
N ARG A 42 -35.38 13.28 32.12
CA ARG A 42 -36.47 14.24 32.43
C ARG A 42 -36.31 14.92 33.79
N LYS A 43 -35.66 14.28 34.77
CA LYS A 43 -35.35 14.91 36.07
C LYS A 43 -34.20 15.89 35.95
N SER A 44 -33.21 15.59 35.11
CA SER A 44 -32.00 16.40 34.92
C SER A 44 -31.99 17.10 33.55
N GLN A 45 -33.11 17.75 33.21
CA GLN A 45 -33.35 18.30 31.86
C GLN A 45 -32.45 19.49 31.51
N GLU A 46 -31.88 20.17 32.50
CA GLU A 46 -30.89 21.25 32.29
C GLU A 46 -29.47 20.71 32.02
N THR A 47 -29.16 19.52 32.52
CA THR A 47 -27.83 18.90 32.44
C THR A 47 -27.63 18.11 31.15
N TYR A 48 -28.68 17.40 30.70
CA TYR A 48 -28.62 16.51 29.54
C TYR A 48 -29.47 17.05 28.39
N LYS A 49 -28.88 17.07 27.19
CA LYS A 49 -29.54 17.46 25.94
C LYS A 49 -29.75 16.22 25.08
N ILE A 50 -31.01 15.94 24.74
CA ILE A 50 -31.38 14.83 23.85
C ILE A 50 -31.02 15.21 22.40
N ILE A 51 -30.31 14.32 21.71
CA ILE A 51 -29.91 14.51 20.31
C ILE A 51 -30.86 13.76 19.38
N SER A 52 -31.17 12.50 19.70
CA SER A 52 -32.02 11.66 18.87
C SER A 52 -32.78 10.64 19.69
N LEU A 53 -33.98 10.30 19.23
CA LEU A 53 -34.86 9.30 19.82
C LEU A 53 -35.18 8.28 18.73
N LYS A 54 -34.59 7.08 18.83
CA LYS A 54 -34.92 5.92 17.98
C LYS A 54 -35.76 4.93 18.79
N ASN A 55 -36.32 3.92 18.14
CA ASN A 55 -37.30 2.99 18.73
C ASN A 55 -36.99 2.55 20.17
N ARG A 56 -35.79 2.01 20.41
CA ARG A 56 -35.36 1.52 21.74
C ARG A 56 -34.17 2.28 22.33
N ILE A 57 -33.54 3.16 21.56
CA ILE A 57 -32.30 3.84 21.94
C ILE A 57 -32.55 5.35 21.97
N MET A 58 -32.14 5.96 23.07
CA MET A 58 -32.10 7.41 23.24
C MET A 58 -30.64 7.86 23.21
N SER A 59 -30.32 8.81 22.33
CA SER A 59 -28.99 9.39 22.21
C SER A 59 -28.99 10.81 22.78
N PHE A 60 -28.03 11.13 23.65
CA PHE A 60 -27.97 12.40 24.37
C PHE A 60 -26.52 12.84 24.65
N THR A 61 -26.37 14.08 25.12
CA THR A 61 -25.07 14.70 25.41
C THR A 61 -25.17 15.60 26.64
N CYS A 62 -24.03 15.96 27.23
CA CYS A 62 -23.91 16.92 28.32
C CYS A 62 -22.71 17.86 28.06
N SER A 63 -22.62 18.97 28.80
CA SER A 63 -21.49 19.92 28.68
C SER A 63 -20.13 19.22 28.87
N GLY A 64 -19.99 18.40 29.91
CA GLY A 64 -18.74 17.69 30.19
C GLY A 64 -18.30 16.74 29.06
N LEU A 65 -19.25 16.10 28.36
CA LEU A 65 -18.92 15.26 27.21
C LEU A 65 -18.47 16.13 26.03
N LYS A 66 -19.15 17.25 25.78
CA LYS A 66 -18.79 18.18 24.71
C LYS A 66 -17.39 18.77 24.90
N ASP A 67 -17.04 19.15 26.11
CA ASP A 67 -15.71 19.70 26.42
C ASP A 67 -14.63 18.64 26.20
N LEU A 68 -14.87 17.41 26.64
CA LEU A 68 -13.94 16.31 26.44
C LEU A 68 -13.78 15.92 24.96
N VAL A 69 -14.88 15.90 24.20
CA VAL A 69 -14.86 15.66 22.76
C VAL A 69 -14.10 16.76 22.04
N ARG A 70 -14.28 18.02 22.43
CA ARG A 70 -13.53 19.14 21.87
C ARG A 70 -12.03 19.01 22.15
N GLN A 71 -11.64 18.74 23.39
CA GLN A 71 -10.23 18.51 23.75
C GLN A 71 -9.64 17.33 22.98
N TYR A 72 -10.40 16.25 22.82
CA TYR A 72 -9.98 15.09 22.03
C TYR A 72 -9.71 15.50 20.58
N ALA A 73 -10.65 16.22 19.94
CA ALA A 73 -10.49 16.67 18.56
C ALA A 73 -9.29 17.60 18.37
N GLU A 74 -9.06 18.53 19.31
CA GLU A 74 -7.89 19.42 19.31
C GLU A 74 -6.59 18.61 19.43
N LEU A 75 -6.52 17.64 20.33
CA LEU A 75 -5.34 16.76 20.50
C LEU A 75 -5.12 15.86 19.28
N GLU A 76 -6.18 15.34 18.69
CA GLU A 76 -6.12 14.51 17.49
C GLU A 76 -5.59 15.30 16.29
N GLU A 77 -6.01 16.55 16.12
CA GLU A 77 -5.50 17.45 15.08
C GLU A 77 -4.00 17.74 15.29
N GLN A 78 -3.59 18.06 16.53
CA GLN A 78 -2.17 18.29 16.85
C GLN A 78 -1.32 17.05 16.62
N TYR A 79 -1.82 15.88 17.02
CA TYR A 79 -1.14 14.61 16.78
C TYR A 79 -0.96 14.37 15.29
N LYS A 80 -1.99 14.61 14.48
CA LYS A 80 -1.92 14.45 13.03
C LYS A 80 -0.89 15.37 12.39
N ILE A 81 -0.83 16.64 12.80
CA ILE A 81 0.17 17.59 12.32
C ILE A 81 1.59 17.08 12.63
N GLN A 82 1.83 16.64 13.86
CA GLN A 82 3.14 16.11 14.27
C GLN A 82 3.50 14.81 13.53
N GLN A 83 2.51 13.93 13.31
CA GLN A 83 2.70 12.71 12.55
C GLN A 83 3.07 13.01 11.10
N ASP A 84 2.37 13.94 10.46
CA ASP A 84 2.65 14.34 9.08
C ASP A 84 4.07 14.93 8.96
N GLU A 85 4.48 15.78 9.92
CA GLU A 85 5.84 16.31 9.97
C GLU A 85 6.89 15.20 10.11
N LEU A 86 6.64 14.19 10.96
CA LEU A 86 7.55 13.05 11.12
C LEU A 86 7.65 12.24 9.83
N VAL A 87 6.52 11.96 9.17
CA VAL A 87 6.50 11.23 7.90
C VAL A 87 7.30 11.99 6.84
N GLN A 88 7.14 13.31 6.73
CA GLN A 88 7.92 14.12 5.80
C GLN A 88 9.42 14.04 6.06
N LYS A 89 9.86 14.12 7.33
CA LYS A 89 11.28 13.97 7.67
C LYS A 89 11.84 12.61 7.29
N VAL A 90 11.08 11.53 7.50
CA VAL A 90 11.49 10.18 7.11
C VAL A 90 11.61 10.07 5.60
N LEU A 91 10.65 10.62 4.85
CA LEU A 91 10.70 10.64 3.39
C LEU A 91 11.88 11.46 2.87
N GLU A 92 12.16 12.61 3.48
CA GLU A 92 13.32 13.44 3.12
C GLU A 92 14.62 12.67 3.30
N ILE A 93 14.81 12.01 4.46
CA ILE A 93 15.98 11.17 4.72
C ILE A 93 16.06 10.02 3.72
N ALA A 94 14.97 9.29 3.49
CA ALA A 94 14.95 8.17 2.55
C ALA A 94 15.26 8.63 1.11
N SER A 95 14.78 9.80 0.70
CA SER A 95 15.01 10.36 -0.62
C SER A 95 16.49 10.64 -0.90
N THR A 96 17.29 10.93 0.13
CA THR A 96 18.74 11.11 -0.03
C THR A 96 19.46 9.88 -0.57
N TYR A 97 18.89 8.69 -0.35
CA TYR A 97 19.43 7.42 -0.85
C TYR A 97 18.93 7.04 -2.25
N TYR A 98 17.98 7.78 -2.81
CA TYR A 98 17.39 7.47 -4.11
C TYR A 98 18.43 7.33 -5.23
N PRO A 99 19.41 8.24 -5.40
CA PRO A 99 20.40 8.12 -6.47
C PRO A 99 21.27 6.86 -6.35
N LEU A 100 21.57 6.44 -5.11
CA LEU A 100 22.30 5.20 -4.86
C LEU A 100 21.46 3.98 -5.25
N LEU A 101 20.20 3.95 -4.87
CA LEU A 101 19.27 2.85 -5.21
C LEU A 101 19.07 2.73 -6.72
N GLU A 102 19.01 3.85 -7.44
CA GLU A 102 18.91 3.88 -8.90
C GLU A 102 20.16 3.27 -9.59
N GLN A 103 21.36 3.61 -9.10
CA GLN A 103 22.60 3.01 -9.58
C GLN A 103 22.64 1.50 -9.31
N VAL A 104 22.27 1.07 -8.10
CA VAL A 104 22.21 -0.35 -7.74
C VAL A 104 21.21 -1.08 -8.63
N SER A 105 20.03 -0.49 -8.86
CA SER A 105 19.01 -1.05 -9.76
C SER A 105 19.56 -1.28 -11.18
N THR A 106 20.32 -0.31 -11.70
CA THR A 106 20.96 -0.42 -13.02
C THR A 106 21.96 -1.58 -13.07
N ILE A 107 22.81 -1.72 -12.04
CA ILE A 107 23.81 -2.80 -11.96
C ILE A 107 23.11 -4.16 -11.87
N ILE A 108 22.09 -4.28 -11.02
CA ILE A 108 21.32 -5.54 -10.88
C ILE A 108 20.65 -5.89 -12.20
N SER A 109 20.10 -4.93 -12.91
CA SER A 109 19.45 -5.15 -14.21
C SER A 109 20.43 -5.65 -15.27
N GLN A 110 21.64 -5.07 -15.32
CA GLN A 110 22.70 -5.56 -16.21
C GLN A 110 23.14 -6.98 -15.84
N LEU A 111 23.30 -7.26 -14.54
CA LEU A 111 23.68 -8.57 -14.05
C LEU A 111 22.63 -9.63 -14.41
N ASP A 112 21.34 -9.31 -14.28
CA ASP A 112 20.23 -10.21 -14.62
C ASP A 112 20.27 -10.60 -16.11
N VAL A 113 20.42 -9.63 -17.01
CA VAL A 113 20.51 -9.88 -18.45
C VAL A 113 21.75 -10.72 -18.79
N LEU A 114 22.91 -10.40 -18.22
CA LEU A 114 24.15 -11.14 -18.48
C LEU A 114 24.07 -12.57 -17.93
N ALA A 115 23.47 -12.76 -16.75
CA ALA A 115 23.24 -14.08 -16.17
C ALA A 115 22.26 -14.91 -17.03
N ALA A 116 21.20 -14.29 -17.54
CA ALA A 116 20.28 -14.93 -18.48
C ALA A 116 20.99 -15.36 -19.78
N PHE A 117 21.84 -14.49 -20.36
CA PHE A 117 22.64 -14.85 -21.52
C PHE A 117 23.62 -15.99 -21.26
N ALA A 118 24.31 -15.99 -20.11
CA ALA A 118 25.21 -17.07 -19.74
C ALA A 118 24.45 -18.41 -19.59
N GLN A 119 23.30 -18.38 -18.93
CA GLN A 119 22.45 -19.55 -18.74
C GLN A 119 21.94 -20.12 -20.06
N VAL A 120 21.38 -19.27 -20.93
CA VAL A 120 20.87 -19.68 -22.25
C VAL A 120 22.01 -20.21 -23.12
N SER A 121 23.17 -19.55 -23.12
CA SER A 121 24.32 -19.98 -23.91
C SER A 121 24.85 -21.33 -23.46
N SER A 122 24.93 -21.57 -22.15
CA SER A 122 25.38 -22.85 -21.61
C SER A 122 24.40 -23.99 -21.91
N ASN A 123 23.09 -23.73 -21.79
CA ASN A 123 22.07 -24.77 -21.97
C ASN A 123 21.89 -25.16 -23.45
N ASN A 124 22.00 -24.18 -24.35
CA ASN A 124 21.75 -24.40 -25.79
C ASN A 124 23.04 -24.54 -26.61
N GLY A 125 24.21 -24.48 -25.95
CA GLY A 125 25.50 -24.58 -26.63
C GLY A 125 25.82 -23.41 -27.55
N TYR A 126 25.33 -22.20 -27.24
CA TYR A 126 25.70 -21.01 -28.02
C TYR A 126 27.16 -20.62 -27.79
N VAL A 127 27.79 -20.14 -28.84
CA VAL A 127 29.19 -19.72 -28.85
C VAL A 127 29.30 -18.20 -28.95
N ARG A 128 30.38 -17.64 -28.39
CA ARG A 128 30.68 -16.22 -28.52
C ARG A 128 31.09 -15.92 -29.98
N PRO A 129 30.41 -15.01 -30.69
CA PRO A 129 30.82 -14.64 -32.05
C PRO A 129 32.11 -13.82 -32.06
N GLU A 130 32.89 -13.97 -33.12
CA GLU A 130 34.06 -13.13 -33.40
C GLU A 130 33.65 -11.97 -34.30
N MET A 131 33.97 -10.75 -33.87
CA MET A 131 33.68 -9.53 -34.64
C MET A 131 34.92 -9.17 -35.45
N ASN A 132 34.76 -9.01 -36.76
CA ASN A 132 35.81 -8.57 -37.68
C ASN A 132 35.47 -7.18 -38.27
N GLU A 133 36.48 -6.44 -38.71
CA GLU A 133 36.28 -5.14 -39.39
C GLU A 133 35.96 -5.30 -40.88
N THR A 134 36.14 -6.50 -41.41
CA THR A 134 35.77 -6.88 -42.77
C THR A 134 34.26 -7.09 -42.85
N LYS A 135 33.60 -6.67 -43.94
CA LYS A 135 32.16 -6.89 -44.15
C LYS A 135 31.83 -8.36 -44.52
N GLN A 136 32.46 -9.32 -43.86
CA GLN A 136 32.35 -10.75 -44.13
C GLN A 136 31.55 -11.42 -43.00
N LEU A 137 30.58 -12.26 -43.36
CA LEU A 137 29.81 -13.07 -42.42
C LEU A 137 30.16 -14.53 -42.63
N GLU A 138 30.50 -15.22 -41.54
CA GLU A 138 30.70 -16.66 -41.53
C GLU A 138 29.92 -17.26 -40.36
N LEU A 139 29.02 -18.18 -40.68
CA LEU A 139 28.22 -18.95 -39.74
C LEU A 139 28.50 -20.43 -40.02
N VAL A 140 28.94 -21.15 -39.00
CA VAL A 140 29.25 -22.58 -39.07
C VAL A 140 28.27 -23.32 -38.17
N GLU A 141 27.64 -24.37 -38.70
CA GLU A 141 26.63 -25.21 -38.04
C GLU A 141 25.53 -24.38 -37.35
N SER A 142 25.13 -23.27 -37.96
CA SER A 142 24.16 -22.34 -37.37
C SER A 142 22.75 -22.92 -37.35
N ARG A 143 22.05 -22.71 -36.23
CA ARG A 143 20.68 -23.16 -35.98
C ARG A 143 19.78 -21.95 -35.72
N HIS A 144 18.50 -22.07 -36.09
CA HIS A 144 17.53 -21.01 -35.83
C HIS A 144 17.01 -21.10 -34.39
N PRO A 145 17.26 -20.09 -33.53
CA PRO A 145 17.06 -20.21 -32.08
C PRO A 145 15.61 -20.50 -31.68
N LEU A 146 14.62 -19.97 -32.41
CA LEU A 146 13.21 -20.24 -32.11
C LEU A 146 12.74 -21.63 -32.58
N ILE A 147 13.30 -22.15 -33.67
CA ILE A 147 12.89 -23.46 -34.22
C ILE A 147 13.49 -24.56 -33.35
N GLU A 148 14.77 -24.40 -32.97
CA GLU A 148 15.45 -25.30 -32.04
C GLU A 148 14.71 -25.44 -30.70
N MET A 149 14.15 -24.34 -30.18
CA MET A 149 13.38 -24.37 -28.93
C MET A 149 11.98 -24.98 -29.08
N GLN A 150 11.36 -24.88 -30.26
CA GLN A 150 10.01 -25.43 -30.51
C GLN A 150 10.05 -26.91 -30.88
N ASP A 151 10.99 -27.31 -31.74
CA ASP A 151 11.18 -28.68 -32.18
C ASP A 151 12.67 -28.93 -32.53
N PRO A 152 13.46 -29.40 -31.56
CA PRO A 152 14.88 -29.68 -31.76
C PRO A 152 15.15 -30.70 -32.88
N ALA A 153 14.23 -31.62 -33.15
CA ALA A 153 14.42 -32.69 -34.12
C ALA A 153 14.32 -32.21 -35.56
N SER A 154 13.61 -31.11 -35.83
CA SER A 154 13.47 -30.53 -37.17
C SER A 154 14.50 -29.43 -37.47
N CYS A 155 15.24 -28.95 -36.46
CA CYS A 155 16.24 -27.90 -36.64
C CYS A 155 17.56 -28.45 -37.20
N ILE A 156 17.68 -28.47 -38.53
CA ILE A 156 18.91 -28.86 -39.23
C ILE A 156 19.88 -27.66 -39.29
N SER A 157 21.10 -27.84 -38.80
CA SER A 157 22.15 -26.82 -38.81
C SER A 157 22.67 -26.53 -40.22
N ASN A 158 22.93 -25.26 -40.53
CA ASN A 158 23.42 -24.83 -41.84
C ASN A 158 24.63 -23.90 -41.73
N ASN A 159 25.50 -23.97 -42.74
CA ASN A 159 26.62 -23.06 -42.90
C ASN A 159 26.22 -21.88 -43.80
N CYS A 160 26.69 -20.68 -43.49
CA CYS A 160 26.51 -19.50 -44.33
C CYS A 160 27.82 -18.73 -44.41
N ARG A 161 28.26 -18.38 -45.62
CA ARG A 161 29.43 -17.54 -45.84
C ARG A 161 29.08 -16.45 -46.83
N MET A 162 29.22 -15.20 -46.41
CA MET A 162 28.98 -14.02 -47.25
C MET A 162 30.24 -13.18 -47.29
N VAL A 163 30.72 -12.92 -48.51
CA VAL A 163 31.88 -12.08 -48.80
C VAL A 163 31.46 -10.96 -49.75
N PRO A 164 31.86 -9.70 -49.50
CA PRO A 164 31.57 -8.58 -50.38
C PRO A 164 32.02 -8.86 -51.82
N ASP A 165 31.22 -8.45 -52.80
CA ASP A 165 31.49 -8.52 -54.25
C ASP A 165 31.70 -9.94 -54.85
N GLN A 166 31.61 -11.00 -54.04
CA GLN A 166 31.73 -12.39 -54.48
C GLN A 166 30.45 -13.21 -54.28
N SER A 167 29.55 -12.76 -53.39
CA SER A 167 28.34 -13.50 -53.03
C SER A 167 27.12 -12.88 -53.73
N ASN A 168 26.50 -13.62 -54.66
CA ASN A 168 25.19 -13.25 -55.22
C ASN A 168 24.10 -13.77 -54.29
N MET A 169 23.30 -12.87 -53.70
CA MET A 169 22.03 -13.25 -53.09
C MET A 169 21.07 -13.61 -54.23
N GLN A 170 20.77 -14.89 -54.41
CA GLN A 170 19.68 -15.35 -55.28
C GLN A 170 18.37 -15.39 -54.50
#